data_AF-A0A3M0J626-F1
#
_entry.id   AF-A0A3M0J626-F1
#
_cell.length_a   1.000
_cell.length_b   1.000
_cell.length_c   1.000
_cell.angle_alpha   90.00
_cell.angle_beta   90.00
_cell.angle_gamma   90.00
#
_symmetry.space_group_name_H-M   'P 1'
#
loop_
_entity.id
_entity.type
_entity.pdbx_description
1 polymer ?
#
loop_
_entity_poly.entity_id
_entity_poly.type
_entity_poly.pdbx_seq_one_letter_code
_entity_poly.pdbx_strand_id
1 'polypeptide(L)'
;MEEVDKILIHSLRQAGTAVPPEVQSVRDLTPELVVEAAVRCLRAVRPALGAPLSPLLPPGISARFRLASDLAAACQELGFGGDVGYQTFLYSSEHDTRRLLLFLVEKLPRDEGERGAETPGTDLEEGSGKSGALLRAIGARIREQLGTPWVPPVCRTPRLQRLQTPPALLETHAAQLSARHDWEAEWGGPGLASRLPPQEYLERKRLRARLRALEPLRQACPPHPQGPTPGPPLDPAWLQEAFGAGGAGGALPKGSRFTRTQHLTHQQDPQVLLQQMQAAAETLQPPKGPEEDPGSRQASEEAALEETLARLEAEIEGCRGEIRAAQLSLTQAEAEVRQCRGALGGREDALRVKARAVELLPDAQNNMAKLQLVVESSSRRIVSLAGQWERHRGPLLAEYRQLRALRDSAQVAELEALPRDVSRAVYTQRILEIVGNIRKQKEEIGKILEDTRALQKEINALVGKLERTFSVTDELLFKDAKRDEVVRKAYKYLAALHENCAQLIRTIEDTGTIQREIRDLEEQIEGETSAKLPASLERILSDCRALREENALLAARARHA
;
A
#
# COMPACT_ATOMS: atom_id res chain seq x y z
N MET A 1 -34.84 9.30 -18.20
CA MET A 1 -33.58 9.92 -17.73
C MET A 1 -33.87 11.08 -16.79
N GLU A 2 -34.69 12.05 -17.17
CA GLU A 2 -35.01 13.22 -16.32
C GLU A 2 -35.66 12.86 -14.96
N GLU A 3 -36.52 11.84 -14.90
CA GLU A 3 -37.12 11.39 -13.64
C GLU A 3 -36.10 10.78 -12.66
N VAL A 4 -35.10 10.07 -13.19
CA VAL A 4 -34.01 9.46 -12.40
C VAL A 4 -33.14 10.56 -11.81
N ASP A 5 -32.84 11.59 -12.59
CA ASP A 5 -32.03 12.72 -12.15
C ASP A 5 -32.74 13.53 -11.06
N LYS A 6 -34.08 13.70 -11.15
CA LYS A 6 -34.89 14.33 -10.09
C LYS A 6 -34.87 13.54 -8.78
N ILE A 7 -34.99 12.21 -8.85
CA ILE A 7 -34.91 11.33 -7.67
C ILE A 7 -33.51 11.41 -7.05
N LEU A 8 -32.47 11.35 -7.88
CA LEU A 8 -31.08 11.41 -7.45
C LEU A 8 -30.75 12.74 -6.75
N ILE A 9 -31.16 13.87 -7.33
CA ILE A 9 -30.96 15.19 -6.73
C ILE A 9 -31.72 15.30 -5.40
N HIS A 10 -32.93 14.75 -5.33
CA HIS A 10 -33.69 14.71 -4.07
C HIS A 10 -32.96 13.89 -2.99
N SER A 11 -32.44 12.71 -3.34
CA SER A 11 -31.66 11.88 -2.41
C SER A 11 -30.35 12.54 -1.98
N LEU A 12 -29.67 13.29 -2.87
CA LEU A 12 -28.47 14.05 -2.51
C LEU A 12 -28.77 15.19 -1.52
N ARG A 13 -29.93 15.85 -1.66
CA ARG A 13 -30.40 16.86 -0.69
C ARG A 13 -30.70 16.22 0.67
N GLN A 14 -31.35 15.06 0.69
CA GLN A 14 -31.60 14.30 1.92
C GLN A 14 -30.30 13.84 2.59
N ALA A 15 -29.27 13.49 1.81
CA ALA A 15 -27.94 13.15 2.30
C ALA A 15 -27.12 14.36 2.82
N GLY A 16 -27.70 15.55 2.85
CA GLY A 16 -27.08 16.77 3.37
C GLY A 16 -26.21 17.52 2.37
N THR A 17 -26.35 17.26 1.06
CA THR A 17 -25.67 18.02 0.01
C THR A 17 -26.41 19.33 -0.28
N ALA A 18 -25.69 20.46 -0.24
CA ALA A 18 -26.25 21.79 -0.48
C ALA A 18 -26.50 22.06 -1.98
N VAL A 19 -27.33 21.24 -2.62
CA VAL A 19 -27.69 21.39 -4.04
C VAL A 19 -28.75 22.48 -4.19
N PRO A 20 -28.51 23.56 -4.96
CA PRO A 20 -29.48 24.64 -5.18
C PRO A 20 -30.83 24.14 -5.72
N PRO A 21 -31.96 24.79 -5.39
CA PRO A 21 -33.29 24.38 -5.84
C PRO A 21 -33.47 24.44 -7.37
N GLU A 22 -32.66 25.23 -8.07
CA GLU A 22 -32.71 25.44 -9.52
C GLU A 22 -32.12 24.26 -10.32
N VAL A 23 -31.28 23.44 -9.70
CA VAL A 23 -30.65 22.26 -10.31
C VAL A 23 -31.65 21.10 -10.36
N GLN A 24 -32.04 20.68 -11.56
CA GLN A 24 -33.03 19.62 -11.79
C GLN A 24 -32.48 18.43 -12.60
N SER A 25 -31.29 18.57 -13.20
CA SER A 25 -30.64 17.54 -13.99
C SER A 25 -29.18 17.35 -13.57
N VAL A 26 -28.62 16.17 -13.83
CA VAL A 26 -27.18 15.89 -13.63
C VAL A 26 -26.30 16.81 -14.49
N ARG A 27 -26.85 17.35 -15.59
CA ARG A 27 -26.20 18.32 -16.48
C ARG A 27 -25.85 19.64 -15.80
N ASP A 28 -26.64 20.03 -14.81
CA ASP A 28 -26.52 21.33 -14.15
C ASP A 28 -25.58 21.25 -12.92
N LEU A 29 -24.98 20.09 -12.65
CA LEU A 29 -24.06 19.89 -11.54
C LEU A 29 -22.65 20.38 -11.90
N THR A 30 -22.20 21.40 -11.16
CA THR A 30 -20.81 21.86 -11.24
C THR A 30 -19.85 20.82 -10.64
N PRO A 31 -18.58 20.78 -11.06
CA PRO A 31 -17.60 19.85 -10.51
C PRO A 31 -17.43 20.01 -8.99
N GLU A 32 -17.61 21.23 -8.47
CA GLU A 32 -17.63 21.49 -7.04
C GLU A 32 -18.75 20.73 -6.33
N LEU A 33 -19.98 20.76 -6.88
CA LEU A 33 -21.13 20.06 -6.32
C LEU A 33 -20.99 18.54 -6.43
N VAL A 34 -20.39 18.03 -7.51
CA VAL A 34 -20.14 16.59 -7.70
C VAL A 34 -19.15 16.07 -6.66
N VAL A 35 -18.05 16.80 -6.44
CA VAL A 35 -17.05 16.47 -5.41
C VAL A 35 -17.65 16.53 -4.02
N GLU A 36 -18.42 17.59 -3.74
CA GLU A 36 -19.09 17.78 -2.47
C GLU A 36 -20.11 16.66 -2.18
N ALA A 37 -20.93 16.29 -3.17
CA ALA A 37 -21.88 15.19 -3.10
C ALA A 37 -21.18 13.84 -2.85
N ALA A 38 -20.10 13.56 -3.58
CA ALA A 38 -19.36 12.31 -3.47
C ALA A 38 -18.71 12.15 -2.09
N VAL A 39 -18.06 13.19 -1.57
CA VAL A 39 -17.45 13.19 -0.23
C VAL A 39 -18.51 12.98 0.85
N ARG A 40 -19.67 13.65 0.75
CA ARG A 40 -20.75 13.47 1.73
C ARG A 40 -21.33 12.07 1.69
N CYS A 41 -21.57 11.53 0.50
CA CYS A 41 -22.04 10.15 0.38
C CYS A 41 -21.00 9.17 0.96
N LEU A 42 -19.71 9.31 0.63
CA LEU A 42 -18.65 8.46 1.18
C LEU A 42 -18.58 8.52 2.70
N ARG A 43 -18.73 9.70 3.30
CA ARG A 43 -18.77 9.86 4.78
C ARG A 43 -19.98 9.17 5.41
N ALA A 44 -21.13 9.21 4.74
CA ALA A 44 -22.35 8.57 5.22
C ALA A 44 -22.30 7.04 5.08
N VAL A 45 -21.70 6.51 4.01
CA VAL A 45 -21.58 5.07 3.76
C VAL A 45 -20.44 4.44 4.54
N ARG A 46 -19.24 5.03 4.48
CA ARG A 46 -18.04 4.52 5.13
C ARG A 46 -17.19 5.68 5.66
N PRO A 47 -17.40 6.10 6.93
CA PRO A 47 -16.71 7.26 7.51
C PRO A 47 -15.19 7.23 7.38
N ALA A 48 -14.57 6.04 7.46
CA ALA A 48 -13.12 5.87 7.33
C ALA A 48 -12.56 6.32 5.96
N LEU A 49 -13.31 6.12 4.87
CA LEU A 49 -12.89 6.51 3.51
C LEU A 49 -13.20 7.98 3.22
N GLY A 50 -14.30 8.50 3.77
CA GLY A 50 -14.74 9.89 3.53
C GLY A 50 -14.15 10.95 4.48
N ALA A 51 -13.67 10.57 5.67
CA ALA A 51 -13.08 11.49 6.65
C ALA A 51 -11.81 12.24 6.15
N PRO A 52 -10.84 11.61 5.46
CA PRO A 52 -9.63 12.30 5.01
C PRO A 52 -9.87 13.25 3.82
N LEU A 53 -11.01 13.15 3.13
CA LEU A 53 -11.30 13.88 1.90
C LEU A 53 -12.00 15.22 2.21
N SER A 54 -11.57 16.29 1.54
CA SER A 54 -12.21 17.60 1.64
C SER A 54 -13.46 17.66 0.77
N PRO A 55 -14.63 18.11 1.28
CA PRO A 55 -15.83 18.33 0.47
C PRO A 55 -15.72 19.58 -0.41
N LEU A 56 -14.70 20.41 -0.21
CA LEU A 56 -14.44 21.62 -0.98
C LEU A 56 -13.31 21.38 -1.97
N LEU A 57 -13.54 21.78 -3.22
CA LEU A 57 -12.55 21.71 -4.29
C LEU A 57 -11.47 22.79 -4.11
N PRO A 58 -10.17 22.44 -4.00
CA PRO A 58 -9.08 23.41 -3.83
C PRO A 58 -8.94 24.38 -5.02
N PRO A 59 -8.39 25.59 -4.85
CA PRO A 59 -8.17 26.52 -5.96
C PRO A 59 -7.03 26.10 -6.90
N GLY A 60 -6.03 25.36 -6.41
CA GLY A 60 -4.86 24.95 -7.19
C GLY A 60 -5.09 23.69 -8.03
N ILE A 61 -4.73 23.73 -9.31
CA ILE A 61 -4.96 22.65 -10.30
C ILE A 61 -4.37 21.30 -9.82
N SER A 62 -3.12 21.27 -9.37
CA SER A 62 -2.47 20.03 -8.88
C SER A 62 -3.13 19.48 -7.62
N ALA A 63 -3.71 20.34 -6.78
CA ALA A 63 -4.46 19.91 -5.60
C ALA A 63 -5.84 19.34 -5.97
N ARG A 64 -6.48 19.89 -7.01
CA ARG A 64 -7.72 19.35 -7.58
C ARG A 64 -7.51 17.94 -8.14
N PHE A 65 -6.44 17.72 -8.91
CA PHE A 65 -6.12 16.41 -9.47
C PHE A 65 -5.86 15.35 -8.38
N ARG A 66 -5.12 15.71 -7.32
CA ARG A 66 -4.90 14.79 -6.19
C ARG A 66 -6.19 14.44 -5.48
N LEU A 67 -6.99 15.44 -5.08
CA LEU A 67 -8.28 15.21 -4.42
C LEU A 67 -9.22 14.35 -5.27
N ALA A 68 -9.30 14.61 -6.57
CA ALA A 68 -10.14 13.85 -7.49
C ALA A 68 -9.63 12.40 -7.69
N SER A 69 -8.32 12.18 -7.65
CA SER A 69 -7.72 10.84 -7.72
C SER A 69 -7.95 10.07 -6.42
N ASP A 70 -7.80 10.71 -5.27
CA ASP A 70 -8.06 10.12 -3.96
C ASP A 70 -9.56 9.77 -3.81
N LEU A 71 -10.45 10.62 -4.33
CA LEU A 71 -11.88 10.34 -4.42
C LEU A 71 -12.21 9.15 -5.31
N ALA A 72 -11.55 9.04 -6.47
CA ALA A 72 -11.70 7.93 -7.37
C ALA A 72 -11.28 6.61 -6.71
N ALA A 73 -10.11 6.60 -6.05
CA ALA A 73 -9.62 5.46 -5.29
C ALA A 73 -10.60 5.05 -4.17
N ALA A 74 -11.12 6.02 -3.40
CA ALA A 74 -12.12 5.75 -2.36
C ALA A 74 -13.42 5.15 -2.93
N CYS A 75 -13.86 5.58 -4.12
CA CYS A 75 -15.03 5.00 -4.79
C CYS A 75 -14.76 3.59 -5.31
N GLN A 76 -13.55 3.32 -5.83
CA GLN A 76 -13.12 1.97 -6.24
C GLN A 76 -13.02 1.03 -5.03
N GLU A 77 -12.46 1.48 -3.92
CA GLU A 77 -12.41 0.71 -2.66
C GLU A 77 -13.80 0.44 -2.07
N LEU A 78 -14.79 1.30 -2.34
CA LEU A 78 -16.20 1.05 -2.00
C LEU A 78 -16.84 -0.03 -2.89
N GLY A 79 -16.17 -0.46 -3.96
CA GLY A 79 -16.64 -1.47 -4.90
C GLY A 79 -17.38 -0.89 -6.11
N PHE A 80 -17.04 0.31 -6.56
CA PHE A 80 -17.55 0.84 -7.81
C PHE A 80 -16.98 0.04 -9.00
N GLY A 81 -17.85 -0.67 -9.73
CA GLY A 81 -17.46 -1.61 -10.80
C GLY A 81 -17.22 -0.98 -12.18
N GLY A 82 -16.81 0.29 -12.25
CA GLY A 82 -16.50 0.96 -13.51
C GLY A 82 -15.25 1.83 -13.41
N ASP A 83 -14.70 2.26 -14.54
CA ASP A 83 -13.53 3.13 -14.59
C ASP A 83 -13.88 4.51 -14.02
N VAL A 84 -13.32 4.83 -12.85
CA VAL A 84 -13.42 6.14 -12.20
C VAL A 84 -12.03 6.68 -12.04
N GLY A 85 -11.82 7.90 -12.52
CA GLY A 85 -10.58 8.63 -12.37
C GLY A 85 -10.82 10.09 -12.05
N TYR A 86 -9.75 10.88 -11.99
CA TYR A 86 -9.88 12.33 -11.76
C TYR A 86 -10.76 13.03 -12.80
N GLN A 87 -10.84 12.47 -14.02
CA GLN A 87 -11.65 13.02 -15.12
C GLN A 87 -13.14 13.00 -14.79
N THR A 88 -13.62 11.97 -14.08
CA THR A 88 -15.03 11.82 -13.71
C THR A 88 -15.52 12.95 -12.80
N PHE A 89 -14.62 13.54 -12.00
CA PHE A 89 -14.93 14.62 -11.05
C PHE A 89 -14.61 16.01 -11.58
N LEU A 90 -13.52 16.15 -12.37
CA LEU A 90 -13.05 17.45 -12.86
C LEU A 90 -13.60 17.81 -14.25
N TYR A 91 -13.94 16.81 -15.05
CA TYR A 91 -14.45 16.93 -16.41
C TYR A 91 -15.74 16.11 -16.54
N SER A 92 -16.74 16.51 -15.75
CA SER A 92 -18.02 15.80 -15.53
C SER A 92 -18.69 15.37 -16.84
N SER A 93 -18.63 14.08 -17.15
CA SER A 93 -19.41 13.41 -18.19
C SER A 93 -20.78 13.06 -17.61
N GLU A 94 -21.87 13.48 -18.25
CA GLU A 94 -23.24 13.23 -17.76
C GLU A 94 -23.51 11.76 -17.44
N HIS A 95 -22.96 10.87 -18.26
CA HIS A 95 -23.13 9.43 -18.12
C HIS A 95 -22.38 8.91 -16.89
N ASP A 96 -21.12 9.33 -16.72
CA ASP A 96 -20.24 8.79 -15.68
C ASP A 96 -20.53 9.40 -14.31
N THR A 97 -20.83 10.70 -14.27
CA THR A 97 -21.31 11.39 -13.06
C THR A 97 -22.63 10.80 -12.58
N ARG A 98 -23.57 10.49 -13.48
CA ARG A 98 -24.85 9.87 -13.11
C ARG A 98 -24.66 8.46 -12.56
N ARG A 99 -23.84 7.64 -13.22
CA ARG A 99 -23.53 6.26 -12.75
C ARG A 99 -22.88 6.28 -11.38
N LEU A 100 -21.92 7.18 -11.18
CA LEU A 100 -21.22 7.34 -9.90
C LEU A 100 -22.18 7.76 -8.78
N LEU A 101 -22.97 8.81 -9.00
CA LEU A 101 -23.90 9.33 -7.98
C LEU A 101 -25.02 8.33 -7.68
N LEU A 102 -25.53 7.59 -8.67
CA LEU A 102 -26.51 6.52 -8.44
C LEU A 102 -25.93 5.43 -7.55
N PHE A 103 -24.70 4.98 -7.83
CA PHE A 103 -24.02 4.00 -6.99
C PHE A 103 -23.84 4.51 -5.55
N LEU A 104 -23.36 5.74 -5.38
CA LEU A 104 -23.14 6.31 -4.05
C LEU A 104 -24.45 6.48 -3.27
N VAL A 105 -25.52 6.93 -3.92
CA VAL A 105 -26.85 7.07 -3.33
C VAL A 105 -27.48 5.72 -2.99
N GLU A 106 -27.27 4.69 -3.81
CA GLU A 106 -27.76 3.33 -3.53
C GLU A 106 -27.15 2.77 -2.24
N LYS A 107 -25.90 3.15 -1.94
CA LYS A 107 -25.17 2.70 -0.76
C LYS A 107 -25.44 3.52 0.51
N LEU A 108 -26.14 4.65 0.41
CA LEU A 108 -26.51 5.44 1.59
C LEU A 108 -27.36 4.60 2.55
N PRO A 109 -27.14 4.72 3.88
CA PRO A 109 -27.99 4.07 4.86
C PRO A 109 -29.42 4.61 4.69
N ARG A 110 -30.33 3.78 4.19
CA ARG A 110 -31.75 4.12 4.08
C ARG A 110 -32.38 3.95 5.47
N ASP A 111 -33.26 4.87 5.86
CA ASP A 111 -34.08 4.71 7.06
C ASP A 111 -34.78 3.34 7.00
N GLU A 112 -34.52 2.49 8.00
CA GLU A 112 -35.23 1.22 8.22
C GLU A 112 -36.67 1.49 8.66
N GLY A 113 -37.47 2.07 7.76
CA GLY A 113 -38.90 2.30 7.96
C GLY A 113 -39.77 1.18 7.39
N GLU A 114 -39.30 0.44 6.38
CA GLU A 114 -40.14 -0.54 5.69
C GLU A 114 -39.30 -1.69 5.11
N ARG A 115 -39.04 -2.72 5.91
CA ARG A 115 -39.00 -4.14 5.50
C ARG A 115 -38.71 -5.00 6.72
N GLY A 116 -39.62 -5.93 6.95
CA GLY A 116 -39.72 -6.74 8.16
C GLY A 116 -38.41 -7.39 8.60
N ALA A 117 -38.09 -7.18 9.87
CA ALA A 117 -37.27 -8.09 10.65
C ALA A 117 -38.21 -9.04 11.38
N GLU A 118 -38.32 -10.27 10.87
CA GLU A 118 -38.59 -11.40 11.74
C GLU A 118 -37.33 -11.64 12.57
N THR A 119 -37.38 -11.32 13.86
CA THR A 119 -36.80 -12.17 14.91
C THR A 119 -37.47 -11.85 16.24
N PRO A 120 -37.70 -12.87 17.09
CA PRO A 120 -38.63 -12.80 18.19
C PRO A 120 -37.96 -12.36 19.50
N GLY A 121 -38.75 -11.67 20.34
CA GLY A 121 -38.49 -11.53 21.77
C GLY A 121 -37.77 -10.24 22.15
N THR A 122 -38.53 -9.20 22.44
CA THR A 122 -38.83 -8.77 23.82
C THR A 122 -39.76 -7.58 23.73
N ASP A 123 -40.96 -7.74 24.28
CA ASP A 123 -41.92 -6.68 24.49
C ASP A 123 -41.29 -5.58 25.35
N LEU A 124 -41.42 -4.32 24.92
CA LEU A 124 -41.71 -3.15 25.74
C LEU A 124 -41.86 -1.93 24.81
N GLU A 125 -43.12 -1.66 24.50
CA GLU A 125 -43.78 -0.36 24.38
C GLU A 125 -43.27 0.71 23.41
N GLU A 126 -44.27 1.18 22.67
CA GLU A 126 -44.32 2.28 21.73
C GLU A 126 -43.90 3.64 22.32
N GLY A 127 -43.37 4.49 21.44
CA GLY A 127 -43.49 5.92 21.58
C GLY A 127 -42.15 6.65 21.59
N SER A 128 -41.53 6.85 20.41
CA SER A 128 -40.48 7.87 20.36
C SER A 128 -40.09 8.44 18.98
N GLY A 129 -41.04 9.10 18.32
CA GLY A 129 -40.74 9.98 17.18
C GLY A 129 -39.91 11.23 17.54
N LYS A 130 -39.64 11.49 18.83
CA LYS A 130 -38.85 12.65 19.30
C LYS A 130 -37.67 12.26 20.20
N SER A 131 -37.81 11.30 21.11
CA SER A 131 -36.66 10.82 21.90
C SER A 131 -35.70 9.97 21.06
N GLY A 132 -36.18 9.24 20.04
CA GLY A 132 -35.30 8.53 19.10
C GLY A 132 -34.45 9.49 18.26
N ALA A 133 -35.03 10.61 17.80
CA ALA A 133 -34.30 11.66 17.11
C ALA A 133 -33.30 12.39 18.04
N LEU A 134 -33.70 12.65 19.29
CA LEU A 134 -32.84 13.22 20.31
C LEU A 134 -31.68 12.29 20.66
N LEU A 135 -31.92 10.99 20.84
CA LEU A 135 -30.90 9.98 21.13
C LEU A 135 -29.93 9.82 19.96
N ARG A 136 -30.42 9.92 18.71
CA ARG A 136 -29.55 9.96 17.52
C ARG A 136 -28.72 11.24 17.45
N ALA A 137 -29.30 12.40 17.78
CA ALA A 137 -28.57 13.68 17.83
C ALA A 137 -27.52 13.69 18.96
N ILE A 138 -27.85 13.16 20.13
CA ILE A 138 -26.93 12.96 21.25
C ILE A 138 -25.81 12.00 20.83
N GLY A 139 -26.14 10.85 20.22
CA GLY A 139 -25.16 9.88 19.74
C GLY A 139 -24.24 10.44 18.66
N ALA A 140 -24.76 11.27 17.75
CA ALA A 140 -23.97 11.98 16.75
C ALA A 140 -23.01 13.00 17.41
N ARG A 141 -23.51 13.77 18.38
CA ARG A 141 -22.68 14.76 19.08
C ARG A 141 -21.61 14.12 19.95
N ILE A 142 -21.91 13.01 20.62
CA ILE A 142 -20.93 12.23 21.39
C ILE A 142 -19.84 11.68 20.46
N ARG A 143 -20.20 11.13 19.29
CA ARG A 143 -19.21 10.66 18.30
C ARG A 143 -18.32 11.78 17.76
N GLU A 144 -18.88 12.96 17.52
CA GLU A 144 -18.13 14.14 17.10
C GLU A 144 -17.13 14.60 18.19
N GLN A 145 -17.54 14.56 19.46
CA GLN A 145 -16.67 14.92 20.58
C GLN A 145 -15.59 13.87 20.85
N LEU A 146 -15.91 12.57 20.76
CA LEU A 146 -14.95 11.48 20.88
C LEU A 146 -13.97 11.40 19.70
N GLY A 147 -14.38 11.90 18.52
CA GLY A 147 -13.52 12.00 17.34
C GLY A 147 -12.56 13.20 17.36
N THR A 148 -12.71 14.12 18.32
CA THR A 148 -11.78 15.24 18.50
C THR A 148 -10.57 14.75 19.30
N PRO A 149 -9.32 14.92 18.81
CA PRO A 149 -8.13 14.49 19.54
C PRO A 149 -8.09 15.21 20.90
N TRP A 150 -7.97 14.42 21.98
CA TRP A 150 -7.86 14.97 23.32
C TRP A 150 -6.53 15.71 23.45
N VAL A 151 -6.60 17.02 23.68
CA VAL A 151 -5.43 17.89 23.89
C VAL A 151 -5.57 18.58 25.26
N PRO A 152 -4.52 18.59 26.09
CA PRO A 152 -4.53 19.25 27.39
C PRO A 152 -5.02 20.70 27.28
N PRO A 153 -5.77 21.25 28.27
CA PRO A 153 -6.38 22.58 28.20
C PRO A 153 -5.40 23.71 27.87
N VAL A 154 -4.15 23.58 28.34
CA VAL A 154 -3.06 24.55 28.13
C VAL A 154 -2.59 24.58 26.67
N CYS A 155 -2.82 23.51 25.92
CA CYS A 155 -2.41 23.35 24.53
C CYS A 155 -3.58 23.57 23.54
N ARG A 156 -4.76 23.99 24.03
CA ARG A 156 -5.94 24.23 23.17
C ARG A 156 -5.86 25.60 22.49
N THR A 157 -6.13 25.62 21.18
CA THR A 157 -6.27 26.89 20.44
C THR A 157 -7.60 27.58 20.77
N PRO A 158 -7.74 28.91 20.55
CA PRO A 158 -8.98 29.64 20.82
C PRO A 158 -10.20 29.10 20.05
N ARG A 159 -9.96 28.50 18.88
CA ARG A 159 -11.00 27.82 18.08
C ARG A 159 -11.48 26.52 18.73
N LEU A 160 -10.56 25.72 19.28
CA LEU A 160 -10.90 24.47 19.99
C LEU A 160 -11.62 24.73 21.32
N GLN A 161 -11.31 25.85 21.99
CA GLN A 161 -12.02 26.27 23.20
C GLN A 161 -13.50 26.63 22.96
N ARG A 162 -13.85 27.13 21.77
CA ARG A 162 -15.25 27.48 21.43
C ARG A 162 -16.11 26.29 21.01
N LEU A 163 -15.48 25.21 20.54
CA LEU A 163 -16.19 24.02 20.03
C LEU A 163 -16.56 23.03 21.15
N GLN A 164 -15.93 23.16 22.32
CA GLN A 164 -16.17 22.30 23.48
C GLN A 164 -16.66 23.12 24.69
N THR A 165 -17.97 23.38 24.76
CA THR A 165 -18.71 23.54 26.03
C THR A 165 -20.12 22.97 25.84
N PRO A 166 -20.65 22.11 26.75
CA PRO A 166 -20.19 21.76 28.09
C PRO A 166 -19.84 20.25 28.27
N PRO A 167 -18.61 19.96 28.71
CA PRO A 167 -18.38 19.07 29.85
C PRO A 167 -17.68 19.82 30.98
N ALA A 168 -17.70 21.16 30.96
CA ALA A 168 -17.01 21.97 31.95
C ALA A 168 -17.46 21.69 33.38
N LEU A 169 -18.74 21.38 33.65
CA LEU A 169 -19.20 21.08 35.02
C LEU A 169 -18.75 19.71 35.53
N LEU A 170 -18.83 18.65 34.72
CA LEU A 170 -18.40 17.32 35.16
C LEU A 170 -16.87 17.20 35.19
N GLU A 171 -16.16 17.80 34.24
CA GLU A 171 -14.69 17.85 34.28
C GLU A 171 -14.20 18.77 35.40
N THR A 172 -14.83 19.93 35.64
CA THR A 172 -14.44 20.77 36.79
C THR A 172 -14.75 20.06 38.10
N HIS A 173 -15.90 19.38 38.22
CA HIS A 173 -16.24 18.65 39.42
C HIS A 173 -15.34 17.41 39.63
N ALA A 174 -15.04 16.64 38.58
CA ALA A 174 -14.12 15.51 38.64
C ALA A 174 -12.68 15.97 38.95
N ALA A 175 -12.21 17.06 38.34
CA ALA A 175 -10.90 17.65 38.65
C ALA A 175 -10.86 18.20 40.09
N GLN A 176 -11.94 18.83 40.57
CA GLN A 176 -12.05 19.30 41.95
C GLN A 176 -12.09 18.13 42.95
N LEU A 177 -12.79 17.04 42.64
CA LEU A 177 -12.84 15.83 43.47
C LEU A 177 -11.50 15.10 43.48
N SER A 178 -10.85 14.94 42.33
CA SER A 178 -9.50 14.36 42.24
C SER A 178 -8.50 15.20 43.01
N ALA A 179 -8.47 16.52 42.81
CA ALA A 179 -7.58 17.40 43.54
C ALA A 179 -7.82 17.38 45.06
N ARG A 180 -9.08 17.18 45.50
CA ARG A 180 -9.42 16.98 46.91
C ARG A 180 -8.90 15.64 47.44
N HIS A 181 -9.15 14.53 46.74
CA HIS A 181 -8.64 13.23 47.15
C HIS A 181 -7.10 13.16 47.15
N ASP A 182 -6.45 13.72 46.14
CA ASP A 182 -4.99 13.78 46.05
C ASP A 182 -4.41 14.60 47.21
N TRP A 183 -5.06 15.72 47.55
CA TRP A 183 -4.69 16.53 48.70
C TRP A 183 -4.94 15.81 50.03
N GLU A 184 -6.07 15.12 50.19
CA GLU A 184 -6.37 14.34 51.40
C GLU A 184 -5.41 13.17 51.59
N ALA A 185 -5.04 12.46 50.52
CA ALA A 185 -4.05 11.39 50.55
C ALA A 185 -2.65 11.92 50.88
N GLU A 186 -2.26 13.04 50.26
CA GLU A 186 -0.96 13.65 50.51
C GLU A 186 -0.86 14.24 51.91
N TRP A 187 -1.90 14.95 52.33
CA TRP A 187 -1.96 15.52 53.67
C TRP A 187 -2.05 14.41 54.73
N GLY A 188 -2.87 13.39 54.49
CA GLY A 188 -3.05 12.23 55.35
C GLY A 188 -1.79 11.39 55.57
N GLY A 189 -0.82 11.44 54.64
CA GLY A 189 0.48 10.79 54.78
C GLY A 189 1.64 11.77 54.99
N PRO A 190 2.40 12.14 53.93
CA PRO A 190 3.58 13.01 54.04
C PRO A 190 3.32 14.39 54.67
N GLY A 191 2.14 14.96 54.49
CA GLY A 191 1.77 16.28 55.03
C GLY A 191 1.68 16.29 56.55
N LEU A 192 0.90 15.39 57.16
CA LEU A 192 0.81 15.22 58.61
C LEU A 192 2.17 14.86 59.23
N ALA A 193 2.93 13.98 58.56
CA ALA A 193 4.27 13.61 59.01
C ALA A 193 5.27 14.79 59.03
N SER A 194 5.05 15.81 58.18
CA SER A 194 5.92 16.99 58.11
C SER A 194 5.81 17.93 59.31
N ARG A 195 4.71 17.85 60.10
CA ARG A 195 4.41 18.73 61.25
C ARG A 195 4.47 20.24 60.95
N LEU A 196 4.32 20.62 59.68
CA LEU A 196 4.23 22.00 59.23
C LEU A 196 2.76 22.41 59.11
N PRO A 197 2.44 23.72 59.17
CA PRO A 197 1.11 24.16 58.78
C PRO A 197 0.87 23.87 57.27
N PRO A 198 -0.38 23.57 56.86
CA PRO A 198 -0.70 23.17 55.49
C PRO A 198 -0.18 24.11 54.40
N GLN A 199 -0.18 25.41 54.70
CA GLN A 199 0.22 26.46 53.77
C GLN A 199 1.73 26.44 53.50
N GLU A 200 2.55 26.28 54.54
CA GLU A 200 4.01 26.19 54.40
C GLU A 200 4.44 24.87 53.77
N TYR A 201 3.73 23.77 54.04
CA TYR A 201 3.96 22.49 53.37
C TYR A 201 3.76 22.61 51.85
N LEU A 202 2.68 23.26 51.43
CA LEU A 202 2.39 23.53 50.01
C LEU A 202 3.45 24.42 49.36
N GLU A 203 3.88 25.48 50.03
CA GLU A 203 4.93 26.37 49.52
C GLU A 203 6.26 25.65 49.33
N ARG A 204 6.69 24.87 50.34
CA ARG A 204 7.91 24.05 50.24
C ARG A 204 7.80 23.00 49.14
N LYS A 205 6.62 22.39 48.96
CA LYS A 205 6.40 21.42 47.88
C LYS A 205 6.47 22.10 46.50
N ARG A 206 5.83 23.25 46.33
CA ARG A 206 5.89 24.05 45.09
C ARG A 206 7.32 24.48 44.77
N LEU A 207 8.07 24.92 45.78
CA LEU A 207 9.48 25.28 45.63
C LEU A 207 10.31 24.07 45.17
N ARG A 208 10.15 22.90 45.81
CA ARG A 208 10.84 21.66 45.41
C ARG A 208 10.49 21.23 43.98
N ALA A 209 9.23 21.32 43.60
CA ALA A 209 8.78 20.99 42.24
C ALA A 209 9.37 21.96 41.20
N ARG A 210 9.40 23.27 41.49
CA ARG A 210 10.04 24.27 40.62
C ARG A 210 11.53 24.04 40.48
N LEU A 211 12.23 23.75 41.58
CA LEU A 211 13.67 23.46 41.55
C LEU A 211 13.97 22.20 40.72
N ARG A 212 13.20 21.12 40.89
CA ARG A 212 13.33 19.91 40.05
C ARG A 212 13.02 20.16 38.58
N ALA A 213 12.05 21.02 38.26
CA ALA A 213 11.70 21.33 36.88
C ALA A 213 12.74 22.21 36.18
N LEU A 214 13.49 23.02 36.94
CA LEU A 214 14.58 23.86 36.44
C LEU A 214 15.90 23.09 36.29
N GLU A 215 16.02 21.91 36.89
CA GLU A 215 17.24 21.10 36.91
C GLU A 215 17.65 20.59 35.51
N PRO A 216 16.73 20.11 34.64
CA PRO A 216 17.05 19.76 33.26
C PRO A 216 17.47 20.98 32.41
N LEU A 217 16.85 22.13 32.63
CA LEU A 217 17.19 23.37 31.92
C LEU A 217 18.56 23.91 32.33
N ARG A 218 18.93 23.70 33.59
CA ARG A 218 20.25 24.07 34.14
C ARG A 218 21.36 23.12 33.68
N GLN A 219 21.02 21.86 33.38
CA GLN A 219 21.94 20.89 32.77
C GLN A 219 22.11 21.12 31.26
N ALA A 220 21.08 21.61 30.56
CA ALA A 220 21.14 21.92 29.13
C ALA A 220 21.82 23.28 28.82
N CYS A 221 21.89 24.19 29.80
CA CYS A 221 22.54 25.49 29.65
C CYS A 221 23.33 25.84 30.92
N PRO A 222 24.64 25.49 31.01
CA PRO A 222 25.48 26.02 32.06
C PRO A 222 25.66 27.54 31.85
N PRO A 223 25.63 28.38 32.90
CA PRO A 223 25.73 29.82 32.75
C PRO A 223 27.17 30.23 32.36
N HIS A 224 27.32 30.88 31.20
CA HIS A 224 28.52 31.63 30.83
C HIS A 224 28.43 33.07 31.38
N PRO A 225 29.53 33.72 31.82
CA PRO A 225 29.47 35.03 32.48
C PRO A 225 29.31 36.18 31.47
N GLN A 226 28.26 36.99 31.69
CA GLN A 226 28.06 38.43 31.43
C GLN A 226 28.73 39.07 30.17
N GLY A 227 27.90 39.58 29.25
CA GLY A 227 28.31 40.31 28.03
C GLY A 227 28.75 41.78 28.23
N PRO A 228 28.93 42.56 27.14
CA PRO A 228 27.86 43.46 26.71
C PRO A 228 27.63 43.60 25.17
N THR A 229 26.44 44.11 24.83
CA THR A 229 25.79 44.42 23.52
C THR A 229 26.31 45.72 22.83
N PRO A 230 25.79 46.21 21.67
CA PRO A 230 25.36 45.61 20.37
C PRO A 230 25.89 46.39 19.11
N GLY A 231 25.91 45.80 17.89
CA GLY A 231 26.10 46.55 16.62
C GLY A 231 26.17 45.67 15.33
N PRO A 232 25.70 46.14 14.14
CA PRO A 232 25.42 45.29 12.96
C PRO A 232 26.50 45.46 11.84
N PRO A 233 26.30 45.07 10.55
CA PRO A 233 26.97 43.93 9.90
C PRO A 233 27.74 44.32 8.60
N LEU A 234 28.21 43.31 7.84
CA LEU A 234 28.65 43.35 6.42
C LEU A 234 30.14 43.75 6.22
N ASP A 235 30.91 43.24 5.26
CA ASP A 235 30.58 42.91 3.86
C ASP A 235 31.67 42.00 3.20
N PRO A 236 31.39 41.33 2.06
CA PRO A 236 32.17 40.26 1.47
C PRO A 236 33.19 40.80 0.44
N ALA A 237 34.47 40.64 0.73
CA ALA A 237 35.56 40.99 -0.19
C ALA A 237 36.37 39.79 -0.70
N TRP A 238 36.16 38.58 -0.16
CA TRP A 238 37.01 37.43 -0.50
C TRP A 238 36.56 36.65 -1.75
N LEU A 239 35.52 37.14 -2.45
CA LEU A 239 35.09 36.68 -3.79
C LEU A 239 36.17 36.83 -4.89
N GLN A 240 37.41 37.14 -4.51
CA GLN A 240 38.55 37.44 -5.37
C GLN A 240 39.81 36.61 -5.03
N GLU A 241 39.68 35.55 -4.23
CA GLU A 241 40.59 34.39 -4.30
C GLU A 241 40.01 33.27 -5.18
N ALA A 242 38.94 33.59 -5.90
CA ALA A 242 38.63 32.98 -7.17
C ALA A 242 39.84 33.18 -8.13
N PHE A 243 40.26 32.08 -8.76
CA PHE A 243 41.20 32.00 -9.89
C PHE A 243 42.70 31.94 -9.58
N GLY A 244 43.20 30.75 -9.19
CA GLY A 244 44.63 30.42 -9.28
C GLY A 244 44.91 28.93 -9.09
N ALA A 245 45.02 28.18 -10.18
CA ALA A 245 45.19 26.73 -10.21
C ALA A 245 46.67 26.27 -10.14
N GLY A 246 46.90 25.10 -9.50
CA GLY A 246 47.74 24.04 -10.06
C GLY A 246 49.10 23.71 -9.41
N GLY A 247 49.27 22.44 -9.00
CA GLY A 247 50.44 21.62 -9.38
C GLY A 247 51.40 21.07 -8.31
N ALA A 248 51.55 19.73 -8.35
CA ALA A 248 52.78 18.92 -8.15
C ALA A 248 53.19 18.36 -6.76
N GLY A 249 52.86 17.08 -6.53
CA GLY A 249 53.79 15.93 -6.42
C GLY A 249 54.87 15.85 -5.32
N GLY A 250 54.87 14.75 -4.54
CA GLY A 250 56.04 14.34 -3.72
C GLY A 250 55.88 13.12 -2.79
N ALA A 251 56.20 11.94 -3.33
CA ALA A 251 56.66 10.64 -2.77
C ALA A 251 56.62 10.27 -1.25
N LEU A 252 56.23 9.00 -1.02
CA LEU A 252 56.43 8.15 0.18
C LEU A 252 57.91 7.82 0.49
N PRO A 253 58.22 7.31 1.70
CA PRO A 253 58.71 5.92 1.75
C PRO A 253 58.17 5.05 2.91
N LYS A 254 58.26 3.73 2.70
CA LYS A 254 57.90 2.62 3.59
C LYS A 254 59.10 2.12 4.41
N GLY A 255 58.81 1.47 5.55
CA GLY A 255 59.61 0.40 6.17
C GLY A 255 59.77 0.60 7.69
N SER A 256 60.01 -0.40 8.54
CA SER A 256 59.81 -1.86 8.56
C SER A 256 60.22 -2.31 9.97
N ARG A 257 59.50 -3.30 10.51
CA ARG A 257 59.78 -4.18 11.67
C ARG A 257 61.21 -4.22 12.28
N PHE A 258 61.17 -4.29 13.63
CA PHE A 258 61.98 -5.10 14.56
C PHE A 258 63.27 -4.51 15.17
N THR A 259 63.48 -4.89 16.44
CA THR A 259 64.59 -4.64 17.37
C THR A 259 64.56 -3.32 18.14
N ARG A 260 64.30 -3.39 19.46
CA ARG A 260 65.32 -3.15 20.50
C ARG A 260 64.72 -3.30 21.90
N THR A 261 64.55 -4.55 22.29
CA THR A 261 64.62 -4.97 23.71
C THR A 261 66.10 -5.03 24.08
N GLN A 262 66.44 -4.64 25.32
CA GLN A 262 67.79 -4.50 25.92
C GLN A 262 68.39 -3.09 25.84
N HIS A 263 68.12 -2.30 26.89
CA HIS A 263 69.10 -1.49 27.64
C HIS A 263 68.42 -1.09 28.97
N LEU A 264 68.28 -2.05 29.88
CA LEU A 264 67.93 -1.80 31.28
C LEU A 264 69.06 -2.35 32.14
N THR A 265 70.09 -1.52 32.33
CA THR A 265 70.94 -1.45 33.52
C THR A 265 71.98 -0.35 33.26
N HIS A 266 71.61 0.90 33.54
CA HIS A 266 72.61 1.92 33.86
C HIS A 266 72.08 2.69 35.05
N GLN A 267 72.60 2.36 36.24
CA GLN A 267 72.44 3.22 37.41
C GLN A 267 73.12 4.55 37.08
N GLN A 268 72.38 5.65 37.15
CA GLN A 268 72.94 7.00 37.19
C GLN A 268 72.84 7.49 38.63
N ASP A 269 73.94 8.07 39.12
CA ASP A 269 74.07 8.60 40.47
C ASP A 269 73.03 9.69 40.76
N PRO A 270 72.44 9.71 41.97
CA PRO A 270 71.37 10.65 42.33
C PRO A 270 71.79 12.13 42.27
N GLN A 271 73.09 12.44 42.28
CA GLN A 271 73.59 13.81 42.13
C GLN A 271 73.52 14.33 40.68
N VAL A 272 73.69 13.46 39.67
CA VAL A 272 73.59 13.86 38.25
C VAL A 272 72.13 14.13 37.88
N LEU A 273 71.20 13.38 38.48
CA LEU A 273 69.77 13.61 38.30
C LEU A 273 69.32 14.95 38.88
N LEU A 274 69.85 15.34 40.05
CA LEU A 274 69.55 16.63 40.68
C LEU A 274 70.10 17.81 39.88
N GLN A 275 71.28 17.67 39.28
CA GLN A 275 71.88 18.71 38.44
C GLN A 275 71.16 18.85 37.08
N GLN A 276 70.73 17.73 36.48
CA GLN A 276 69.91 17.75 35.26
C GLN A 276 68.49 18.27 35.53
N MET A 277 67.91 18.01 36.71
CA MET A 277 66.64 18.59 37.13
C MET A 277 66.75 20.10 37.40
N GLN A 278 67.88 20.57 37.93
CA GLN A 278 68.13 22.01 38.13
C GLN A 278 68.35 22.75 36.79
N ALA A 279 69.09 22.14 35.85
CA ALA A 279 69.26 22.71 34.51
C ALA A 279 67.94 22.73 33.70
N ALA A 280 67.10 21.70 33.83
CA ALA A 280 65.77 21.66 33.22
C ALA A 280 64.78 22.65 33.90
N ALA A 281 64.95 22.93 35.19
CA ALA A 281 64.15 23.94 35.89
C ALA A 281 64.54 25.38 35.49
N GLU A 282 65.81 25.64 35.16
CA GLU A 282 66.25 26.95 34.67
C GLU A 282 65.87 27.23 33.20
N THR A 283 65.57 26.21 32.40
CA THR A 283 65.08 26.39 31.01
C THR A 283 63.57 26.64 30.91
N LEU A 284 62.83 26.49 32.01
CA LEU A 284 61.39 26.78 32.09
C LEU A 284 61.15 28.16 32.72
N GLN A 285 61.70 29.21 32.11
CA GLN A 285 61.11 30.53 32.29
C GLN A 285 59.80 30.58 31.47
N PRO A 286 58.67 31.01 32.06
CA PRO A 286 57.47 31.27 31.28
C PRO A 286 57.76 32.37 30.25
N PRO A 287 57.24 32.28 29.02
CA PRO A 287 57.43 33.34 28.05
C PRO A 287 56.77 34.61 28.59
N LYS A 288 57.60 35.63 28.85
CA LYS A 288 57.15 37.02 28.98
C LYS A 288 56.71 37.53 27.60
N GLY A 289 55.53 37.11 27.17
CA GLY A 289 54.72 37.83 26.19
C GLY A 289 53.71 38.70 26.95
N PRO A 290 53.13 39.75 26.31
CA PRO A 290 52.12 40.59 26.95
C PRO A 290 50.98 39.70 27.48
N GLU A 291 50.41 40.07 28.63
CA GLU A 291 49.28 39.38 29.24
C GLU A 291 48.07 39.41 28.28
N GLU A 292 48.00 38.44 27.39
CA GLU A 292 46.76 38.06 26.73
C GLU A 292 46.02 37.13 27.70
N ASP A 293 44.79 37.53 28.03
CA ASP A 293 43.89 36.85 28.95
C ASP A 293 43.91 35.33 28.70
N PRO A 294 44.04 34.48 29.73
CA PRO A 294 44.06 33.02 29.57
C PRO A 294 42.82 32.47 28.84
N GLY A 295 41.69 33.20 28.88
CA GLY A 295 40.50 32.89 28.10
C GLY A 295 40.65 33.12 26.58
N SER A 296 41.49 34.06 26.15
CA SER A 296 41.76 34.32 24.72
C SER A 296 42.55 33.19 24.07
N ARG A 297 43.51 32.61 24.81
CA ARG A 297 44.29 31.43 24.34
C ARG A 297 43.43 30.18 24.26
N GLN A 298 42.62 29.93 25.29
CA GLN A 298 41.68 28.79 25.29
C GLN A 298 40.65 28.91 24.17
N ALA A 299 40.09 30.10 23.93
CA ALA A 299 39.17 30.34 22.82
C ALA A 299 39.83 30.15 21.43
N SER A 300 41.10 30.51 21.28
CA SER A 300 41.87 30.30 20.04
C SER A 300 42.17 28.81 19.79
N GLU A 301 42.52 28.06 20.85
CA GLU A 301 42.70 26.61 20.79
C GLU A 301 41.38 25.88 20.49
N GLU A 302 40.28 26.29 21.12
CA GLU A 302 38.93 25.76 20.86
C GLU A 302 38.51 26.03 19.41
N ALA A 303 38.72 27.25 18.90
CA ALA A 303 38.43 27.60 17.51
C ALA A 303 39.28 26.79 16.51
N ALA A 304 40.57 26.57 16.80
CA ALA A 304 41.43 25.73 15.96
C ALA A 304 40.97 24.26 15.96
N LEU A 305 40.52 23.74 17.11
CA LEU A 305 39.96 22.39 17.20
C LEU A 305 38.63 22.29 16.44
N GLU A 306 37.75 23.28 16.56
CA GLU A 306 36.49 23.35 15.79
C GLU A 306 36.75 23.38 14.28
N GLU A 307 37.76 24.13 13.82
CA GLU A 307 38.16 24.16 12.40
C GLU A 307 38.67 22.79 11.93
N THR A 308 39.51 22.12 12.74
CA THR A 308 39.98 20.77 12.41
C THR A 308 38.85 19.75 12.37
N LEU A 309 37.87 19.84 13.28
CA LEU A 309 36.70 18.98 13.27
C LEU A 309 35.84 19.21 12.02
N ALA A 310 35.57 20.47 11.67
CA ALA A 310 34.82 20.81 10.47
C ALA A 310 35.50 20.31 9.19
N ARG A 311 36.83 20.39 9.12
CA ARG A 311 37.61 19.83 8.01
C ARG A 311 37.50 18.31 7.94
N LEU A 312 37.64 17.62 9.06
CA LEU A 312 37.51 16.16 9.12
C LEU A 312 36.09 15.70 8.75
N GLU A 313 35.06 16.44 9.16
CA GLU A 313 33.68 16.17 8.76
C GLU A 313 33.48 16.29 7.25
N ALA A 314 34.06 17.32 6.62
CA ALA A 314 34.01 17.50 5.17
C ALA A 314 34.76 16.38 4.42
N GLU A 315 35.93 15.96 4.91
CA GLU A 315 36.70 14.84 4.36
C GLU A 315 35.91 13.52 4.48
N ILE A 316 35.24 13.28 5.62
CA ILE A 316 34.38 12.10 5.82
C ILE A 316 33.18 12.11 4.86
N GLU A 317 32.52 13.25 4.65
CA GLU A 317 31.42 13.36 3.68
C GLU A 317 31.89 13.15 2.23
N GLY A 318 33.09 13.63 1.89
CA GLY A 318 33.75 13.35 0.62
C GLY A 318 33.96 11.85 0.41
N CYS A 319 34.59 11.17 1.38
CA CYS A 319 34.79 9.71 1.33
C CYS A 319 33.46 8.95 1.26
N ARG A 320 32.41 9.39 1.97
CA ARG A 320 31.06 8.80 1.86
C ARG A 320 30.48 8.98 0.45
N GLY A 321 30.74 10.10 -0.21
CA GLY A 321 30.38 10.33 -1.61
C GLY A 321 31.06 9.33 -2.55
N GLU A 322 32.38 9.18 -2.41
CA GLU A 322 33.18 8.24 -3.21
C GLU A 322 32.74 6.77 -3.00
N ILE A 323 32.47 6.36 -1.75
CA ILE A 323 31.96 5.03 -1.43
C ILE A 323 30.61 4.80 -2.12
N ARG A 324 29.70 5.78 -2.10
CA ARG A 324 28.40 5.68 -2.80
C ARG A 324 28.58 5.54 -4.31
N ALA A 325 29.49 6.30 -4.92
CA ALA A 325 29.79 6.18 -6.34
C ALA A 325 30.39 4.81 -6.71
N ALA A 326 31.31 4.30 -5.89
CA ALA A 326 31.90 2.98 -6.06
C ALA A 326 30.85 1.86 -5.90
N GLN A 327 29.91 1.98 -4.95
CA GLN A 327 28.81 1.04 -4.78
C GLN A 327 27.88 1.01 -6.01
N LEU A 328 27.55 2.17 -6.56
CA LEU A 328 26.76 2.25 -7.80
C LEU A 328 27.49 1.60 -8.98
N SER A 329 28.79 1.87 -9.14
CA SER A 329 29.61 1.23 -10.20
C SER A 329 29.70 -0.28 -10.02
N LEU A 330 29.85 -0.77 -8.79
CA LEU A 330 29.86 -2.20 -8.49
C LEU A 330 28.52 -2.87 -8.86
N THR A 331 27.39 -2.28 -8.45
CA THR A 331 26.07 -2.85 -8.79
C THR A 331 25.79 -2.87 -10.29
N GLN A 332 26.27 -1.87 -11.04
CA GLN A 332 26.20 -1.85 -12.50
C GLN A 332 27.04 -2.99 -13.11
N ALA A 333 28.30 -3.14 -12.68
CA ALA A 333 29.17 -4.21 -13.15
C ALA A 333 28.60 -5.61 -12.82
N GLU A 334 28.00 -5.79 -11.64
CA GLU A 334 27.32 -7.04 -11.27
C GLU A 334 26.14 -7.35 -12.19
N ALA A 335 25.36 -6.33 -12.57
CA ALA A 335 24.24 -6.49 -13.50
C ALA A 335 24.73 -6.89 -14.90
N GLU A 336 25.79 -6.26 -15.41
CA GLU A 336 26.41 -6.61 -16.70
C GLU A 336 26.95 -8.04 -16.70
N VAL A 337 27.62 -8.47 -15.62
CA VAL A 337 28.10 -9.85 -15.48
C VAL A 337 26.92 -10.83 -15.48
N ARG A 338 25.83 -10.51 -14.79
CA ARG A 338 24.62 -11.35 -14.76
C ARG A 338 24.00 -11.48 -16.15
N GLN A 339 23.92 -10.39 -16.91
CA GLN A 339 23.44 -10.38 -18.29
C GLN A 339 24.34 -11.22 -19.22
N CYS A 340 25.67 -11.03 -19.13
CA CYS A 340 26.64 -11.79 -19.93
C CYS A 340 26.56 -13.29 -19.66
N ARG A 341 26.40 -13.70 -18.40
CA ARG A 341 26.21 -15.11 -18.02
C ARG A 341 24.94 -15.71 -18.61
N GLY A 342 23.83 -14.99 -18.57
CA GLY A 342 22.58 -15.43 -19.21
C GLY A 342 22.73 -15.62 -20.73
N ALA A 343 23.38 -14.66 -21.40
CA ALA A 343 23.65 -14.76 -22.83
C ALA A 343 24.59 -15.92 -23.19
N LEU A 344 25.59 -16.21 -22.35
CA LEU A 344 26.48 -17.36 -22.52
C LEU A 344 25.71 -18.67 -22.39
N GLY A 345 24.89 -18.83 -21.34
CA GLY A 345 24.07 -20.04 -21.14
C GLY A 345 23.15 -20.31 -22.33
N GLY A 346 22.47 -19.28 -22.86
CA GLY A 346 21.66 -19.41 -24.06
C GLY A 346 22.46 -19.84 -25.31
N ARG A 347 23.70 -19.37 -25.46
CA ARG A 347 24.60 -19.81 -26.54
C ARG A 347 25.06 -21.25 -26.35
N GLU A 348 25.35 -21.67 -25.12
CA GLU A 348 25.73 -23.04 -24.78
C GLU A 348 24.60 -24.03 -25.06
N ASP A 349 23.36 -23.70 -24.69
CA ASP A 349 22.19 -24.53 -24.99
C ASP A 349 21.93 -24.63 -26.50
N ALA A 350 22.05 -23.51 -27.23
CA ALA A 350 21.94 -23.51 -28.69
C ALA A 350 23.03 -24.38 -29.33
N LEU A 351 24.27 -24.32 -28.83
CA LEU A 351 25.35 -25.18 -29.29
C LEU A 351 25.10 -26.64 -28.94
N ARG A 352 24.55 -26.95 -27.77
CA ARG A 352 24.19 -28.32 -27.36
C ARG A 352 23.17 -28.94 -28.30
N VAL A 353 22.10 -28.19 -28.63
CA VAL A 353 21.09 -28.63 -29.60
C VAL A 353 21.71 -28.84 -30.98
N LYS A 354 22.54 -27.90 -31.45
CA LYS A 354 23.23 -28.03 -32.75
C LYS A 354 24.21 -29.22 -32.78
N ALA A 355 24.96 -29.45 -31.72
CA ALA A 355 25.86 -30.59 -31.60
C ALA A 355 25.08 -31.91 -31.67
N ARG A 356 23.96 -32.00 -30.94
CA ARG A 356 23.07 -33.17 -31.01
C ARG A 356 22.47 -33.37 -32.40
N ALA A 357 22.10 -32.29 -33.09
CA ALA A 357 21.63 -32.37 -34.46
C ALA A 357 22.71 -32.91 -35.41
N VAL A 358 23.97 -32.50 -35.23
CA VAL A 358 25.11 -33.01 -36.01
C VAL A 358 25.35 -34.51 -35.76
N GLU A 359 25.24 -34.98 -34.50
CA GLU A 359 25.33 -36.41 -34.17
C GLU A 359 24.27 -37.27 -34.87
N LEU A 360 23.13 -36.69 -35.23
CA LEU A 360 22.01 -37.37 -35.88
C LEU A 360 22.10 -37.38 -37.42
N LEU A 361 23.04 -36.64 -38.01
CA LEU A 361 23.23 -36.56 -39.47
C LEU A 361 23.70 -37.87 -40.13
N PRO A 362 24.59 -38.69 -39.54
CA PRO A 362 25.06 -39.93 -40.16
C PRO A 362 23.92 -40.91 -40.51
N ASP A 363 22.85 -40.92 -39.70
CA ASP A 363 21.63 -41.75 -39.91
C ASP A 363 20.40 -40.90 -40.29
N ALA A 364 20.59 -39.77 -40.97
CA ALA A 364 19.53 -38.80 -41.26
C ALA A 364 18.31 -39.41 -41.97
N GLN A 365 18.52 -40.33 -42.92
CA GLN A 365 17.42 -40.96 -43.68
C GLN A 365 16.55 -41.85 -42.79
N ASN A 366 17.18 -42.68 -41.94
CA ASN A 366 16.47 -43.54 -40.99
C ASN A 366 15.75 -42.73 -39.92
N ASN A 367 16.37 -41.66 -39.43
CA ASN A 367 15.77 -40.75 -38.45
C ASN A 367 14.57 -40.01 -39.04
N MET A 368 14.69 -39.52 -40.28
CA MET A 368 13.60 -38.88 -41.01
C MET A 368 12.43 -39.84 -41.24
N ALA A 369 12.68 -41.09 -41.66
CA ALA A 369 11.65 -42.09 -41.86
C ALA A 369 10.89 -42.41 -40.56
N LYS A 370 11.60 -42.54 -39.43
CA LYS A 370 10.98 -42.74 -38.10
C LYS A 370 10.12 -41.54 -37.70
N LEU A 371 10.61 -40.32 -37.90
CA LEU A 371 9.85 -39.10 -37.61
C LEU A 371 8.61 -38.97 -38.50
N GLN A 372 8.73 -39.26 -39.80
CA GLN A 372 7.60 -39.30 -40.73
C GLN A 372 6.55 -40.31 -40.27
N LEU A 373 6.95 -41.52 -39.86
CA LEU A 373 6.03 -42.52 -39.33
C LEU A 373 5.31 -42.05 -38.06
N VAL A 374 6.02 -41.38 -37.13
CA VAL A 374 5.42 -40.81 -35.92
C VAL A 374 4.44 -39.69 -36.26
N VAL A 375 4.78 -38.82 -37.20
CA VAL A 375 3.92 -37.74 -37.67
C VAL A 375 2.68 -38.29 -38.37
N GLU A 376 2.84 -39.26 -39.27
CA GLU A 376 1.72 -39.90 -39.96
C GLU A 376 0.80 -40.65 -39.00
N SER A 377 1.36 -41.43 -38.07
CA SER A 377 0.57 -42.15 -37.05
C SER A 377 -0.14 -41.20 -36.09
N SER A 378 0.47 -40.04 -35.77
CA SER A 378 -0.18 -38.98 -35.00
C SER A 378 -1.30 -38.32 -35.79
N SER A 379 -1.07 -37.96 -37.06
CA SER A 379 -2.07 -37.38 -37.96
C SER A 379 -3.28 -38.31 -38.13
N ARG A 380 -3.05 -39.61 -38.36
CA ARG A 380 -4.12 -40.62 -38.44
C ARG A 380 -4.92 -40.70 -37.13
N ARG A 381 -4.25 -40.64 -35.97
CA ARG A 381 -4.93 -40.61 -34.67
C ARG A 381 -5.81 -39.36 -34.50
N ILE A 382 -5.31 -38.19 -34.90
CA ILE A 382 -6.07 -36.93 -34.84
C ILE A 382 -7.31 -37.00 -35.73
N VAL A 383 -7.18 -37.49 -36.97
CA VAL A 383 -8.30 -37.66 -37.89
C VAL A 383 -9.33 -38.66 -37.32
N SER A 384 -8.87 -39.77 -36.74
CA SER A 384 -9.75 -40.74 -36.08
C SER A 384 -10.51 -40.12 -34.90
N LEU A 385 -9.83 -39.37 -34.04
CA LEU A 385 -10.45 -38.70 -32.89
C LEU A 385 -11.45 -37.64 -33.34
N ALA A 386 -11.12 -36.85 -34.38
CA ALA A 386 -12.04 -35.88 -34.96
C ALA A 386 -13.30 -36.56 -35.54
N GLY A 387 -13.13 -37.71 -36.20
CA GLY A 387 -14.27 -38.50 -36.68
C GLY A 387 -15.13 -39.07 -35.56
N GLN A 388 -14.54 -39.55 -34.47
CA GLN A 388 -15.27 -40.00 -33.28
C GLN A 388 -16.02 -38.85 -32.61
N TRP A 389 -15.38 -37.69 -32.49
CA TRP A 389 -15.99 -36.48 -31.93
C TRP A 389 -17.18 -36.00 -32.77
N GLU A 390 -17.04 -35.94 -34.10
CA GLU A 390 -18.12 -35.49 -34.97
C GLU A 390 -19.33 -36.44 -34.95
N ARG A 391 -19.08 -37.76 -34.80
CA ARG A 391 -20.15 -38.75 -34.63
C ARG A 391 -20.97 -38.54 -33.36
N HIS A 392 -20.36 -38.07 -32.28
CA HIS A 392 -21.07 -37.76 -31.03
C HIS A 392 -21.66 -36.35 -31.04
N ARG A 393 -20.93 -35.37 -31.57
CA ARG A 393 -21.34 -33.97 -31.59
C ARG A 393 -22.51 -33.71 -32.53
N GLY A 394 -22.50 -34.31 -33.73
CA GLY A 394 -23.55 -34.16 -34.74
C GLY A 394 -24.96 -34.43 -34.19
N PRO A 395 -25.25 -35.60 -33.60
CA PRO A 395 -26.58 -35.90 -33.06
C PRO A 395 -26.94 -35.00 -31.87
N LEU A 396 -26.00 -34.69 -30.96
CA LEU A 396 -26.26 -33.80 -29.83
C LEU A 396 -26.60 -32.37 -30.28
N LEU A 397 -25.92 -31.85 -31.31
CA LEU A 397 -26.24 -30.54 -31.88
C LEU A 397 -27.60 -30.57 -32.60
N ALA A 398 -27.95 -31.67 -33.26
CA ALA A 398 -29.25 -31.82 -33.89
C ALA A 398 -30.37 -31.85 -32.84
N GLU A 399 -30.19 -32.61 -31.76
CA GLU A 399 -31.13 -32.67 -30.62
C GLU A 399 -31.24 -31.32 -29.93
N TYR A 400 -30.12 -30.65 -29.65
CA TYR A 400 -30.12 -29.29 -29.09
C TYR A 400 -30.88 -28.31 -29.98
N ARG A 401 -30.68 -28.35 -31.31
CA ARG A 401 -31.42 -27.51 -32.26
C ARG A 401 -32.91 -27.83 -32.26
N GLN A 402 -33.30 -29.10 -32.18
CA GLN A 402 -34.69 -29.52 -32.10
C GLN A 402 -35.35 -29.04 -30.80
N LEU A 403 -34.71 -29.28 -29.64
CA LEU A 403 -35.19 -28.82 -28.34
C LEU A 403 -35.29 -27.30 -28.26
N ARG A 404 -34.33 -26.59 -28.84
CA ARG A 404 -34.36 -25.13 -28.93
C ARG A 404 -35.50 -24.66 -29.83
N ALA A 405 -35.68 -25.25 -30.99
CA ALA A 405 -36.79 -24.90 -31.89
C ALA A 405 -38.15 -25.17 -31.22
N LEU A 406 -38.30 -26.29 -30.50
CA LEU A 406 -39.49 -26.61 -29.73
C LEU A 406 -39.73 -25.59 -28.61
N ARG A 407 -38.71 -25.26 -27.82
CA ARG A 407 -38.80 -24.24 -26.76
C ARG A 407 -39.14 -22.87 -27.33
N ASP A 408 -38.45 -22.44 -28.37
CA ASP A 408 -38.65 -21.13 -28.99
C ASP A 408 -40.06 -21.08 -29.62
N SER A 409 -40.55 -22.17 -30.24
CA SER A 409 -41.93 -22.27 -30.73
C SER A 409 -42.97 -22.30 -29.61
N ALA A 410 -42.68 -22.97 -28.49
CA ALA A 410 -43.55 -23.02 -27.32
C ALA A 410 -43.61 -21.65 -26.63
N GLN A 411 -42.49 -20.92 -26.55
CA GLN A 411 -42.45 -19.54 -26.06
C GLN A 411 -43.19 -18.59 -26.98
N VAL A 412 -43.06 -18.73 -28.30
CA VAL A 412 -43.84 -17.93 -29.26
C VAL A 412 -45.33 -18.25 -29.13
N ALA A 413 -45.72 -19.52 -29.06
CA ALA A 413 -47.10 -19.92 -28.86
C ALA A 413 -47.65 -19.48 -27.49
N GLU A 414 -46.84 -19.52 -26.42
CA GLU A 414 -47.19 -19.01 -25.09
C GLU A 414 -47.37 -17.50 -25.10
N LEU A 415 -46.50 -16.75 -25.81
CA LEU A 415 -46.60 -15.30 -26.02
C LEU A 415 -47.79 -14.90 -26.91
N GLU A 416 -48.15 -15.73 -27.88
CA GLU A 416 -49.32 -15.52 -28.74
C GLU A 416 -50.63 -15.92 -28.05
N ALA A 417 -50.59 -16.90 -27.14
CA ALA A 417 -51.70 -17.32 -26.30
C ALA A 417 -51.85 -16.46 -25.02
N LEU A 418 -50.81 -15.71 -24.66
CA LEU A 418 -50.87 -14.68 -23.61
C LEU A 418 -51.87 -13.61 -24.06
N PRO A 419 -52.95 -13.36 -23.27
CA PRO A 419 -53.89 -12.31 -23.59
C PRO A 419 -53.12 -11.01 -23.80
N ARG A 420 -53.32 -10.31 -24.92
CA ARG A 420 -52.61 -9.05 -25.22
C ARG A 420 -52.92 -7.91 -24.24
N ASP A 421 -53.73 -8.19 -23.22
CA ASP A 421 -53.87 -7.44 -21.97
C ASP A 421 -53.02 -8.06 -20.85
N VAL A 422 -51.72 -8.29 -21.06
CA VAL A 422 -50.85 -8.77 -19.97
C VAL A 422 -50.68 -7.63 -18.98
N SER A 423 -51.40 -7.72 -17.85
CA SER A 423 -51.33 -6.70 -16.82
C SER A 423 -49.90 -6.53 -16.32
N ARG A 424 -49.51 -5.27 -16.07
CA ARG A 424 -48.23 -4.85 -15.47
C ARG A 424 -47.83 -5.70 -14.25
N ALA A 425 -48.79 -6.30 -13.55
CA ALA A 425 -48.59 -7.16 -12.40
C ALA A 425 -47.73 -8.40 -12.70
N VAL A 426 -47.84 -9.01 -13.89
CA VAL A 426 -47.07 -10.21 -14.25
C VAL A 426 -45.58 -9.88 -14.43
N TYR A 427 -45.27 -8.78 -15.12
CA TYR A 427 -43.90 -8.28 -15.22
C TYR A 427 -43.33 -7.89 -13.85
N THR A 428 -44.17 -7.29 -13.01
CA THR A 428 -43.77 -6.90 -11.65
C THR A 428 -43.45 -8.14 -10.80
N GLN A 429 -44.26 -9.20 -10.88
CA GLN A 429 -44.00 -10.48 -10.20
C GLN A 429 -42.71 -11.14 -10.68
N ARG A 430 -42.49 -11.20 -12.01
CA ARG A 430 -41.26 -11.76 -12.59
C ARG A 430 -40.01 -10.99 -12.14
N ILE A 431 -40.09 -9.67 -12.07
CA ILE A 431 -38.99 -8.82 -11.55
C ILE A 431 -38.76 -9.11 -10.06
N LEU A 432 -39.81 -9.25 -9.27
CA LEU A 432 -39.69 -9.58 -7.84
C LEU A 432 -39.07 -10.96 -7.61
N GLU A 433 -39.40 -11.95 -8.43
CA GLU A 433 -38.76 -13.27 -8.40
C GLU A 433 -37.27 -13.20 -8.74
N ILE A 434 -36.90 -12.46 -9.79
CA ILE A 434 -35.49 -12.23 -10.16
C ILE A 434 -34.76 -11.53 -9.01
N VAL A 435 -35.36 -10.50 -8.42
CA VAL A 435 -34.80 -9.81 -7.24
C VAL A 435 -34.64 -10.76 -6.05
N GLY A 436 -35.60 -11.66 -5.83
CA GLY A 436 -35.51 -12.71 -4.81
C GLY A 436 -34.35 -13.66 -5.06
N ASN A 437 -34.16 -14.11 -6.31
CA ASN A 437 -33.05 -14.97 -6.69
C ASN A 437 -31.69 -14.27 -6.54
N ILE A 438 -31.60 -12.98 -6.90
CA ILE A 438 -30.37 -12.18 -6.69
C ILE A 438 -30.04 -12.07 -5.20
N ARG A 439 -31.04 -11.94 -4.31
CA ARG A 439 -30.80 -11.91 -2.86
C ARG A 439 -30.25 -13.23 -2.35
N LYS A 440 -30.86 -14.36 -2.75
CA LYS A 440 -30.37 -15.71 -2.39
C LYS A 440 -28.95 -15.94 -2.89
N GLN A 441 -28.64 -15.56 -4.13
CA GLN A 441 -27.28 -15.65 -4.68
C GLN A 441 -26.28 -14.80 -3.88
N LYS A 442 -26.66 -13.60 -3.44
CA LYS A 442 -25.79 -12.76 -2.58
C LYS A 442 -25.50 -13.42 -1.23
N GLU A 443 -26.50 -14.06 -0.63
CA GLU A 443 -26.32 -14.82 0.62
C GLU A 443 -25.38 -16.02 0.43
N GLU A 444 -25.55 -16.78 -0.66
CA GLU A 444 -24.68 -17.90 -1.01
C GLU A 444 -23.24 -17.45 -1.27
N ILE A 445 -23.05 -16.37 -2.03
CA ILE A 445 -21.72 -15.75 -2.22
C ILE A 445 -21.13 -15.34 -0.86
N GLY A 446 -21.93 -14.78 0.04
CA GLY A 446 -21.52 -14.46 1.40
C GLY A 446 -20.94 -15.67 2.15
N LYS A 447 -21.64 -16.81 2.11
CA LYS A 447 -21.17 -18.07 2.71
C LYS A 447 -19.87 -18.55 2.08
N ILE A 448 -19.77 -18.53 0.75
CA ILE A 448 -18.54 -18.93 0.03
C ILE A 448 -17.35 -18.04 0.44
N LEU A 449 -17.57 -16.73 0.64
CA LEU A 449 -16.51 -15.81 1.09
C LEU A 449 -16.08 -16.10 2.53
N GLU A 450 -17.01 -16.44 3.42
CA GLU A 450 -16.70 -16.86 4.79
C GLU A 450 -15.89 -18.15 4.80
N ASP A 451 -16.32 -19.16 4.05
CA ASP A 451 -15.60 -20.43 3.91
C ASP A 451 -14.19 -20.22 3.33
N THR A 452 -14.05 -19.37 2.31
CA THR A 452 -12.75 -19.03 1.71
C THR A 452 -11.82 -18.37 2.74
N ARG A 453 -12.35 -17.45 3.57
CA ARG A 453 -11.56 -16.82 4.64
C ARG A 453 -11.18 -17.81 5.74
N ALA A 454 -12.07 -18.73 6.08
CA ALA A 454 -11.80 -19.78 7.06
C ALA A 454 -10.68 -20.70 6.55
N LEU A 455 -10.77 -21.19 5.31
CA LEU A 455 -9.74 -21.99 4.66
C LEU A 455 -8.40 -21.25 4.60
N GLN A 456 -8.39 -19.96 4.25
CA GLN A 456 -7.13 -19.18 4.22
C GLN A 456 -6.49 -19.08 5.61
N LYS A 457 -7.29 -18.94 6.66
CA LYS A 457 -6.80 -18.91 8.04
C LYS A 457 -6.22 -20.26 8.47
N GLU A 458 -6.87 -21.35 8.10
CA GLU A 458 -6.37 -22.71 8.34
C GLU A 458 -5.06 -22.99 7.61
N ILE A 459 -4.96 -22.62 6.32
CA ILE A 459 -3.73 -22.71 5.53
C ILE A 459 -2.59 -21.97 6.24
N ASN A 460 -2.81 -20.71 6.61
CA ASN A 460 -1.77 -19.91 7.27
C ASN A 460 -1.37 -20.50 8.64
N ALA A 461 -2.33 -21.03 9.40
CA ALA A 461 -2.07 -21.67 10.69
C ALA A 461 -1.25 -22.96 10.53
N LEU A 462 -1.56 -23.78 9.51
CA LEU A 462 -0.83 -25.00 9.20
C LEU A 462 0.57 -24.72 8.68
N VAL A 463 0.74 -23.73 7.80
CA VAL A 463 2.06 -23.27 7.31
C VAL A 463 2.93 -22.83 8.49
N GLY A 464 2.42 -21.96 9.37
CA GLY A 464 3.17 -21.52 10.54
C GLY A 464 3.43 -22.61 11.57
N LYS A 465 2.58 -23.65 11.66
CA LYS A 465 2.85 -24.85 12.48
C LYS A 465 3.98 -25.68 11.87
N LEU A 466 3.93 -25.91 10.56
CA LEU A 466 4.92 -26.67 9.81
C LEU A 466 6.32 -26.05 9.97
N GLU A 467 6.45 -24.74 9.75
CA GLU A 467 7.73 -24.02 9.91
C GLU A 467 8.31 -24.18 11.32
N ARG A 468 7.51 -23.94 12.36
CA ARG A 468 7.97 -24.10 13.76
C ARG A 468 8.39 -25.53 14.07
N THR A 469 7.63 -26.52 13.62
CA THR A 469 7.98 -27.93 13.83
C THR A 469 9.24 -28.32 13.07
N PHE A 470 9.43 -27.80 11.85
CA PHE A 470 10.61 -28.05 11.05
C PHE A 470 11.85 -27.43 11.68
N SER A 471 11.82 -26.15 12.07
CA SER A 471 12.97 -25.47 12.67
C SER A 471 13.46 -26.16 13.95
N VAL A 472 12.55 -26.60 14.82
CA VAL A 472 12.93 -27.34 16.04
C VAL A 472 13.57 -28.69 15.69
N THR A 473 13.00 -29.39 14.71
CA THR A 473 13.50 -30.72 14.29
C THR A 473 14.86 -30.61 13.60
N ASP A 474 15.03 -29.60 12.74
CA ASP A 474 16.27 -29.27 12.03
C ASP A 474 17.39 -28.91 13.01
N GLU A 475 17.12 -28.02 13.98
CA GLU A 475 18.10 -27.64 15.00
C GLU A 475 18.57 -28.81 15.87
N LEU A 476 17.64 -29.67 16.32
CA LEU A 476 17.96 -30.82 17.16
C LEU A 476 18.79 -31.86 16.39
N LEU A 477 18.34 -32.22 15.18
CA LEU A 477 19.06 -33.19 14.35
C LEU A 477 20.41 -32.64 13.89
N PHE A 478 20.54 -31.34 13.63
CA PHE A 478 21.82 -30.73 13.27
C PHE A 478 22.85 -30.77 14.42
N LYS A 479 22.40 -30.53 15.66
CA LYS A 479 23.25 -30.62 16.86
C LYS A 479 23.79 -32.04 17.07
N ASP A 480 22.92 -33.04 16.92
CA ASP A 480 23.26 -34.45 17.17
C ASP A 480 24.00 -35.12 15.98
N ALA A 481 23.80 -34.63 14.75
CA ALA A 481 24.50 -35.12 13.55
C ALA A 481 26.02 -34.90 13.56
N LYS A 482 26.53 -34.01 14.43
CA LYS A 482 27.98 -33.85 14.65
C LYS A 482 28.60 -35.03 15.40
N ARG A 483 27.79 -35.76 16.18
CA ARG A 483 28.27 -36.82 17.10
C ARG A 483 27.92 -38.22 16.61
N ASP A 484 26.80 -38.39 15.89
CA ASP A 484 26.31 -39.69 15.45
C ASP A 484 26.09 -39.75 13.92
N GLU A 485 26.65 -40.77 13.28
CA GLU A 485 26.55 -41.03 11.84
C GLU A 485 25.11 -41.39 11.42
N VAL A 486 24.36 -42.08 12.28
CA VAL A 486 22.97 -42.46 12.01
C VAL A 486 22.09 -41.21 11.98
N VAL A 487 22.31 -40.30 12.92
CA VAL A 487 21.60 -39.01 12.99
C VAL A 487 21.97 -38.11 11.80
N ARG A 488 23.22 -38.17 11.32
CA ARG A 488 23.63 -37.47 10.10
C ARG A 488 22.90 -37.96 8.85
N LYS A 489 22.64 -39.26 8.74
CA LYS A 489 21.79 -39.81 7.66
C LYS A 489 20.34 -39.35 7.83
N ALA A 490 19.79 -39.35 9.04
CA ALA A 490 18.45 -38.84 9.32
C ALA A 490 18.30 -37.35 8.96
N TYR A 491 19.31 -36.52 9.26
CA TYR A 491 19.35 -35.10 8.87
C TYR A 491 19.30 -34.92 7.35
N LYS A 492 20.06 -35.72 6.58
CA LYS A 492 20.00 -35.70 5.11
C LYS A 492 18.63 -36.08 4.57
N TYR A 493 17.96 -37.05 5.18
CA TYR A 493 16.58 -37.41 4.80
C TYR A 493 15.58 -36.31 5.15
N LEU A 494 15.73 -35.64 6.29
CA LEU A 494 14.91 -34.49 6.66
C LEU A 494 15.05 -33.34 5.66
N ALA A 495 16.29 -32.98 5.31
CA ALA A 495 16.56 -31.94 4.32
C ALA A 495 15.98 -32.29 2.94
N ALA A 496 16.15 -33.54 2.50
CA ALA A 496 15.56 -34.02 1.24
C ALA A 496 14.02 -34.01 1.27
N LEU A 497 13.41 -34.36 2.39
CA LEU A 497 11.96 -34.30 2.57
C LEU A 497 11.45 -32.86 2.47
N HIS A 498 12.13 -31.91 3.12
CA HIS A 498 11.76 -30.50 3.06
C HIS A 498 11.89 -29.92 1.65
N GLU A 499 12.97 -30.25 0.94
CA GLU A 499 13.17 -29.84 -0.46
C GLU A 499 12.06 -30.40 -1.37
N ASN A 500 11.73 -31.69 -1.23
CA ASN A 500 10.66 -32.34 -2.00
C ASN A 500 9.28 -31.70 -1.70
N CYS A 501 8.97 -31.42 -0.43
CA CYS A 501 7.73 -30.75 -0.04
C CYS A 501 7.68 -29.31 -0.59
N ALA A 502 8.79 -28.56 -0.55
CA ALA A 502 8.86 -27.23 -1.13
C ALA A 502 8.64 -27.26 -2.65
N GLN A 503 9.20 -28.26 -3.33
CA GLN A 503 8.98 -28.46 -4.75
C GLN A 503 7.52 -28.83 -5.07
N LEU A 504 6.90 -29.67 -4.24
CA LEU A 504 5.47 -30.01 -4.36
C LEU A 504 4.58 -28.77 -4.20
N ILE A 505 4.85 -27.92 -3.20
CA ILE A 505 4.10 -26.66 -2.99
C ILE A 505 4.19 -25.78 -4.24
N ARG A 506 5.40 -25.56 -4.78
CA ARG A 506 5.59 -24.79 -6.02
C ARG A 506 4.79 -25.38 -7.18
N THR A 507 4.83 -26.70 -7.38
CA THR A 507 4.05 -27.33 -8.46
C THR A 507 2.54 -27.15 -8.31
N ILE A 508 2.02 -27.12 -7.07
CA ILE A 508 0.60 -26.86 -6.80
C ILE A 508 0.26 -25.39 -7.10
N GLU A 509 1.12 -24.46 -6.70
CA GLU A 509 0.96 -23.02 -6.99
C GLU A 509 0.97 -22.75 -8.49
N ASP A 510 1.95 -23.32 -9.22
CA ASP A 510 2.08 -23.23 -10.67
C ASP A 510 0.89 -23.90 -11.39
N THR A 511 0.38 -25.02 -10.87
CA THR A 511 -0.84 -25.63 -11.41
C THR A 511 -2.03 -24.67 -11.26
N GLY A 512 -2.12 -23.98 -10.12
CA GLY A 512 -3.16 -22.99 -9.86
C GLY A 512 -3.06 -21.74 -10.75
N THR A 513 -1.86 -21.28 -11.11
CA THR A 513 -1.68 -20.17 -12.07
C THR A 513 -2.11 -20.60 -13.47
N ILE A 514 -1.64 -21.76 -13.93
CA ILE A 514 -2.00 -22.33 -15.24
C ILE A 514 -3.52 -22.54 -15.34
N GLN A 515 -4.18 -23.04 -14.29
CA GLN A 515 -5.64 -23.20 -14.28
C GLN A 515 -6.40 -21.89 -14.44
N ARG A 516 -5.93 -20.80 -13.83
CA ARG A 516 -6.53 -19.47 -14.01
C ARG A 516 -6.32 -18.95 -15.43
N GLU A 517 -5.12 -19.08 -15.96
CA GLU A 517 -4.82 -18.70 -17.35
C GLU A 517 -5.66 -19.50 -18.36
N ILE A 518 -5.84 -20.80 -18.14
CA ILE A 518 -6.74 -21.64 -18.97
C ILE A 518 -8.15 -21.06 -18.94
N ARG A 519 -8.68 -20.76 -17.75
CA ARG A 519 -10.04 -20.23 -17.60
C ARG A 519 -10.20 -18.87 -18.27
N ASP A 520 -9.21 -17.99 -18.13
CA ASP A 520 -9.23 -16.67 -18.78
C ASP A 520 -9.20 -16.80 -20.31
N LEU A 521 -8.39 -17.73 -20.84
CA LEU A 521 -8.36 -18.05 -22.27
C LEU A 521 -9.67 -18.68 -22.76
N GLU A 522 -10.28 -19.55 -21.96
CA GLU A 522 -11.61 -20.11 -22.25
C GLU A 522 -12.67 -19.01 -22.31
N GLU A 523 -12.67 -18.07 -21.37
CA GLU A 523 -13.59 -16.93 -21.37
C GLU A 523 -13.36 -15.99 -22.57
N GLN A 524 -12.10 -15.79 -22.98
CA GLN A 524 -11.78 -15.07 -24.23
C GLN A 524 -12.31 -15.79 -25.47
N ILE A 525 -12.15 -17.12 -25.55
CA ILE A 525 -12.68 -17.93 -26.66
C ILE A 525 -14.20 -17.85 -26.69
N GLU A 526 -14.87 -17.96 -25.53
CA GLU A 526 -16.33 -17.79 -25.43
C GLU A 526 -16.78 -16.37 -25.84
N GLY A 527 -16.01 -15.35 -25.46
CA GLY A 527 -16.22 -13.96 -25.89
C GLY A 527 -16.14 -13.79 -27.41
N GLU A 528 -15.09 -14.33 -28.05
CA GLU A 528 -14.90 -14.22 -29.50
C GLU A 528 -15.90 -15.08 -30.30
N THR A 529 -16.28 -16.24 -29.77
CA THR A 529 -17.28 -17.12 -30.41
C THR A 529 -18.71 -16.60 -30.25
N SER A 530 -19.03 -15.93 -29.14
CA SER A 530 -20.32 -15.28 -28.92
C SER A 530 -20.44 -13.93 -29.63
N ALA A 531 -19.32 -13.25 -29.89
CA ALA A 531 -19.29 -12.11 -30.79
C ALA A 531 -19.77 -12.55 -32.18
N LYS A 532 -20.61 -11.73 -32.83
CA LYS A 532 -21.16 -12.00 -34.17
C LYS A 532 -20.10 -11.96 -35.29
N LEU A 533 -18.82 -12.15 -34.96
CA LEU A 533 -17.69 -12.16 -35.88
C LEU A 533 -17.84 -13.24 -36.96
N PRO A 534 -18.24 -14.51 -36.65
CA PRO A 534 -18.39 -15.54 -37.67
C PRO A 534 -19.50 -15.21 -38.67
N ALA A 535 -20.65 -14.75 -38.16
CA ALA A 535 -21.80 -14.37 -38.98
C ALA A 535 -21.52 -13.11 -39.83
N SER A 536 -20.76 -12.15 -39.27
CA SER A 536 -20.32 -10.95 -40.00
C SER A 536 -19.32 -11.30 -41.11
N LEU A 537 -18.38 -12.21 -40.85
CA LEU A 537 -17.40 -12.69 -41.83
C LEU A 537 -18.08 -13.50 -42.94
N GLU A 538 -19.03 -14.38 -42.61
CA GLU A 538 -19.83 -15.10 -43.62
C GLU A 538 -20.60 -14.14 -44.53
N ARG A 539 -21.18 -13.08 -43.96
CA ARG A 539 -21.90 -12.06 -44.72
C ARG A 539 -20.97 -11.28 -45.65
N ILE A 540 -19.80 -10.84 -45.18
CA ILE A 540 -18.80 -10.16 -46.02
C ILE A 540 -18.29 -11.10 -47.13
N LEU A 541 -18.06 -12.37 -46.83
CA LEU A 541 -17.64 -13.36 -47.83
C LEU A 541 -18.72 -13.59 -48.89
N SER A 542 -19.99 -13.62 -48.49
CA SER A 542 -21.13 -13.69 -49.41
C SER A 542 -21.17 -12.48 -50.34
N ASP A 543 -21.06 -11.27 -49.78
CA ASP A 543 -21.08 -10.02 -50.55
C ASP A 543 -19.89 -9.95 -51.54
N CYS A 544 -18.70 -10.38 -51.12
CA CYS A 544 -17.54 -10.47 -52.00
C CYS A 544 -17.72 -11.47 -53.16
N ARG A 545 -18.42 -12.59 -52.94
CA ARG A 545 -18.73 -13.56 -54.02
C ARG A 545 -19.71 -12.96 -55.01
N ALA A 546 -20.78 -12.33 -54.53
CA ALA A 546 -21.76 -11.66 -55.38
C ALA A 546 -21.11 -10.57 -56.26
N LEU A 547 -20.24 -9.73 -55.68
CA LEU A 547 -19.50 -8.72 -56.44
C LEU A 547 -18.57 -9.31 -57.50
N ARG A 548 -17.94 -10.47 -57.23
CA ARG A 548 -17.10 -11.15 -58.23
C ARG A 548 -17.91 -11.70 -59.38
N GLU A 549 -19.07 -12.29 -59.11
CA GLU A 549 -19.99 -12.80 -60.13
C GLU A 549 -20.54 -11.65 -60.99
N GLU A 550 -20.95 -10.54 -60.37
CA GLU A 550 -21.44 -9.35 -61.07
C GLU A 550 -20.35 -8.74 -61.96
N ASN A 551 -19.13 -8.59 -61.45
CA ASN A 551 -17.99 -8.10 -62.23
C ASN A 551 -17.63 -9.06 -63.39
N ALA A 552 -17.73 -10.37 -63.20
CA ALA A 552 -17.51 -11.35 -64.27
C ALA A 552 -18.57 -11.23 -65.38
N LEU A 553 -19.84 -11.02 -65.01
CA LEU A 553 -20.95 -10.78 -65.94
C LEU A 553 -20.76 -9.46 -66.69
N LEU A 554 -20.37 -8.38 -66.01
CA LEU A 554 -20.08 -7.09 -66.64
C LEU A 554 -18.90 -7.20 -67.61
N ALA A 555 -17.83 -7.89 -67.23
CA ALA A 555 -16.68 -8.15 -68.10
C ALA A 555 -17.03 -9.05 -69.30
N ALA A 556 -18.02 -9.95 -69.18
CA ALA A 556 -18.53 -10.73 -70.30
C ALA A 556 -19.37 -9.85 -71.25
N ARG A 557 -20.24 -9.00 -70.71
CA ARG A 557 -21.04 -8.03 -71.50
C ARG A 557 -20.14 -7.05 -72.26
N ALA A 558 -19.08 -6.54 -71.62
CA ALA A 558 -18.11 -5.64 -72.25
C ALA A 558 -17.26 -6.31 -73.34
N ARG A 559 -17.21 -7.65 -73.41
CA ARG A 559 -16.53 -8.41 -74.48
C ARG A 559 -17.43 -8.69 -75.69
N HIS A 560 -18.74 -8.51 -75.54
CA HIS A 560 -19.76 -8.74 -76.58
C HIS A 560 -20.36 -7.44 -77.13
N ALA A 561 -19.98 -6.28 -76.58
CA ALA A 561 -20.17 -4.96 -77.15
C ALA A 561 -18.89 -4.56 -77.88
#